data_AF-A0A955B9E3-F1
#
_entry.id   AF-A0A955B9E3-F1
#
_cell.length_a   1.000
_cell.length_b   1.000
_cell.length_c   1.000
_cell.angle_alpha   90.00
_cell.angle_beta   90.00
_cell.angle_gamma   90.00
#
_symmetry.space_group_name_H-M   'P 1'
#
loop_
_entity.id
_entity.type
_entity.pdbx_description
1 polymer ?
#
loop_
_entity_poly.entity_id
_entity_poly.type
_entity_poly.pdbx_seq_one_letter_code
_entity_poly.pdbx_strand_id
1 'polypeptide(L)'
;MMLRRLMITFACLTSFCVFAAEASAESVTNVEAQPFKAQVRRVVESLQFVGQPLTVELQAKLNAALDESDDAKAVTAIQESLDPLCVALVNINAESRVKVAPGDVPKKLVEQGWTVFLVKVHNEAGITSRLRVSSPNAAPLYAQSSGSPAPNLKVLPKDVPDRWMDVSTFDKRPLVENLSGLAVEYRIVEVFSRDSGKREATLAFDVGQGTQDLGFRNSIPVLFDCEQAVPVTLRVVDHDGKPTTGQFVFRDERGRVYPARTRRLEPDFFFHDQIYRHDGETISLPAGEYSVSYSRGPEYLIEQKQITVEPGESQTETFPLKRWIHMAKQNWFSGDHHIHAAGCAHYEAPTQGVEPHAMMRHILGEDLNVGCVLSWGPCWYHQKQFFDGTVHRLSTPDYLMRYDVEVSGFPSSHCGHLCLLRLKEDDYPGTTKIEEWPSWDFPVLKWGKEQGGVVGFSHSGWGMEVPGDTLPNYNMPRFDGIGANEYVVDVVHGVCDFISSVDTPIIWELAVWYHTLNCGYTCRISG
;
A
#
# COMPACT_ATOMS: atom_id res chain seq x y z
N MET A 1 12.87 65.61 -63.27
CA MET A 1 13.25 64.39 -64.02
C MET A 1 13.56 63.29 -63.02
N MET A 2 12.85 62.16 -63.14
CA MET A 2 13.21 60.83 -62.61
C MET A 2 13.34 60.64 -61.07
N LEU A 3 12.39 59.94 -60.43
CA LEU A 3 12.56 58.51 -60.04
C LEU A 3 11.32 57.92 -59.32
N ARG A 4 10.79 56.85 -59.92
CA ARG A 4 10.30 55.57 -59.35
C ARG A 4 9.20 55.55 -58.27
N ARG A 5 8.00 55.13 -58.72
CA ARG A 5 6.93 54.51 -57.91
C ARG A 5 7.28 53.06 -57.57
N LEU A 6 7.09 52.66 -56.32
CA LEU A 6 7.17 51.27 -55.85
C LEU A 6 5.73 50.74 -55.68
N MET A 7 5.34 49.76 -56.50
CA MET A 7 4.12 48.96 -56.31
C MET A 7 4.48 47.75 -55.45
N ILE A 8 3.82 47.59 -54.30
CA ILE A 8 3.85 46.38 -53.50
C ILE A 8 2.54 45.63 -53.75
N THR A 9 2.64 44.46 -54.35
CA THR A 9 1.55 43.54 -54.63
C THR A 9 1.30 42.68 -53.39
N PHE A 10 0.11 42.77 -52.79
CA PHE A 10 -0.32 41.89 -51.69
C PHE A 10 -0.93 40.62 -52.29
N ALA A 11 -0.27 39.47 -52.12
CA ALA A 11 -0.82 38.17 -52.46
C ALA A 11 -1.58 37.62 -51.22
N CYS A 12 -2.91 37.51 -51.32
CA CYS A 12 -3.72 36.78 -50.35
C CYS A 12 -3.57 35.27 -50.58
N LEU A 13 -2.87 34.57 -49.68
CA LEU A 13 -2.98 33.13 -49.52
C LEU A 13 -4.16 32.82 -48.58
N THR A 14 -5.22 32.24 -49.13
CA THR A 14 -6.30 31.60 -48.35
C THR A 14 -5.80 30.29 -47.80
N SER A 15 -5.41 30.28 -46.52
CA SER A 15 -5.12 29.07 -45.76
C SER A 15 -6.42 28.33 -45.45
N PHE A 16 -6.59 27.13 -46.01
CA PHE A 16 -7.63 26.18 -45.60
C PHE A 16 -7.29 25.66 -44.20
N CYS A 17 -7.96 26.17 -43.18
CA CYS A 17 -7.94 25.56 -41.85
C CYS A 17 -8.74 24.26 -41.90
N VAL A 18 -8.04 23.12 -41.85
CA VAL A 18 -8.65 21.82 -41.52
C VAL A 18 -9.00 21.88 -40.03
N PHE A 19 -10.30 21.99 -39.72
CA PHE A 19 -10.78 21.85 -38.35
C PHE A 19 -10.57 20.39 -37.91
N ALA A 20 -9.73 20.18 -36.90
CA ALA A 20 -9.60 18.90 -36.23
C ALA A 20 -10.89 18.66 -35.41
N ALA A 21 -11.62 17.59 -35.72
CA ALA A 21 -12.85 17.21 -35.01
C ALA A 21 -12.58 17.03 -33.51
N GLU A 22 -13.27 17.79 -32.66
CA GLU A 22 -13.37 17.57 -31.23
C GLU A 22 -13.99 16.18 -30.97
N ALA A 23 -13.59 15.50 -29.90
CA ALA A 23 -14.33 14.30 -29.47
C ALA A 23 -15.66 14.83 -28.92
N SER A 24 -16.70 14.84 -29.75
CA SER A 24 -17.99 15.42 -29.42
C SER A 24 -18.79 14.46 -28.54
N ALA A 25 -19.68 15.02 -27.71
CA ALA A 25 -20.71 14.28 -26.99
C ALA A 25 -21.82 13.74 -27.92
N GLU A 26 -21.61 13.75 -29.24
CA GLU A 26 -22.60 13.28 -30.18
C GLU A 26 -22.79 11.77 -30.05
N SER A 27 -24.03 11.34 -30.25
CA SER A 27 -24.34 9.91 -30.26
C SER A 27 -23.65 9.25 -31.45
N VAL A 28 -22.94 8.16 -31.17
CA VAL A 28 -22.34 7.32 -32.20
C VAL A 28 -23.50 6.69 -33.00
N THR A 29 -23.47 6.89 -34.31
CA THR A 29 -24.47 6.35 -35.23
C THR A 29 -23.94 5.09 -35.92
N ASN A 30 -24.80 4.35 -36.63
CA ASN A 30 -24.42 3.09 -37.32
C ASN A 30 -23.87 2.01 -36.38
N VAL A 31 -24.48 1.84 -35.21
CA VAL A 31 -24.11 0.83 -34.22
C VAL A 31 -25.04 -0.37 -34.33
N GLU A 32 -24.48 -1.58 -34.35
CA GLU A 32 -25.25 -2.82 -34.25
C GLU A 32 -25.99 -2.90 -32.90
N ALA A 33 -27.30 -2.70 -32.92
CA ALA A 33 -28.09 -2.51 -31.69
C ALA A 33 -28.09 -3.75 -30.78
N GLN A 34 -28.21 -4.96 -31.35
CA GLN A 34 -28.30 -6.19 -30.55
C GLN A 34 -27.07 -6.40 -29.64
N PRO A 35 -25.83 -6.42 -30.15
CA PRO A 35 -24.66 -6.64 -29.30
C PRO A 35 -24.37 -5.45 -28.37
N PHE A 36 -24.69 -4.23 -28.77
CA PHE A 36 -24.59 -3.05 -27.91
C PHE A 36 -25.56 -3.11 -26.72
N LYS A 37 -26.83 -3.44 -26.96
CA LYS A 37 -27.82 -3.68 -25.90
C LYS A 37 -27.36 -4.79 -24.94
N ALA A 38 -26.71 -5.84 -25.43
CA ALA A 38 -26.16 -6.90 -24.58
C ALA A 38 -24.97 -6.41 -23.73
N GLN A 39 -24.10 -5.57 -24.30
CA GLN A 39 -23.00 -4.90 -23.58
C GLN A 39 -23.54 -4.02 -22.44
N VAL A 40 -24.55 -3.22 -22.73
CA VAL A 40 -25.18 -2.30 -21.76
C VAL A 40 -25.81 -3.06 -20.59
N ARG A 41 -26.49 -4.20 -20.83
CA ARG A 41 -27.03 -5.03 -19.73
C ARG A 41 -25.92 -5.48 -18.77
N ARG A 42 -24.76 -5.86 -19.27
CA ARG A 42 -23.59 -6.23 -18.45
C ARG A 42 -22.99 -5.05 -17.70
N VAL A 43 -23.05 -3.85 -18.26
CA VAL A 43 -22.64 -2.61 -17.57
C VAL A 43 -23.58 -2.33 -16.40
N VAL A 44 -24.90 -2.41 -16.61
CA VAL A 44 -25.90 -2.21 -15.56
C VAL A 44 -25.77 -3.24 -14.43
N GLU A 45 -25.60 -4.51 -14.78
CA GLU A 45 -25.37 -5.58 -13.80
C GLU A 45 -24.06 -5.36 -13.03
N SER A 46 -22.99 -4.93 -13.72
CA SER A 46 -21.73 -4.56 -13.06
C SER A 46 -21.89 -3.38 -12.11
N LEU A 47 -22.64 -2.34 -12.49
CA LEU A 47 -22.92 -1.18 -11.64
C LEU A 47 -23.60 -1.59 -10.32
N GLN A 48 -24.56 -2.52 -10.39
CA GLN A 48 -25.18 -3.10 -9.20
C GLN A 48 -24.15 -3.87 -8.36
N PHE A 49 -23.33 -4.70 -9.00
CA PHE A 49 -22.30 -5.50 -8.32
C PHE A 49 -21.25 -4.64 -7.60
N VAL A 50 -20.82 -3.52 -8.21
CA VAL A 50 -19.86 -2.59 -7.58
C VAL A 50 -20.54 -1.60 -6.61
N GLY A 51 -21.82 -1.80 -6.30
CA GLY A 51 -22.54 -1.04 -5.27
C GLY A 51 -22.97 0.37 -5.69
N GLN A 52 -23.03 0.66 -6.98
CA GLN A 52 -23.54 1.94 -7.50
C GLN A 52 -24.63 1.71 -8.55
N PRO A 53 -25.79 1.13 -8.15
CA PRO A 53 -26.90 0.88 -9.06
C PRO A 53 -27.43 2.18 -9.67
N LEU A 54 -28.01 2.09 -10.87
CA LEU A 54 -28.71 3.22 -11.48
C LEU A 54 -29.89 3.65 -10.60
N THR A 55 -30.23 4.94 -10.64
CA THR A 55 -31.46 5.41 -9.99
C THR A 55 -32.68 4.73 -10.59
N VAL A 56 -33.78 4.64 -9.84
CA VAL A 56 -35.01 3.98 -10.28
C VAL A 56 -35.52 4.60 -11.59
N GLU A 57 -35.46 5.93 -11.70
CA GLU A 57 -35.89 6.66 -12.90
C GLU A 57 -34.99 6.35 -14.10
N LEU A 58 -33.67 6.34 -13.90
CA LEU A 58 -32.72 6.08 -14.98
C LEU A 58 -32.75 4.62 -15.42
N GLN A 59 -32.91 3.69 -14.48
CA GLN A 59 -33.11 2.27 -14.77
C GLN A 59 -34.38 2.05 -15.61
N ALA A 60 -35.49 2.71 -15.27
CA ALA A 60 -36.71 2.63 -16.06
C ALA A 60 -36.54 3.21 -17.47
N LYS A 61 -35.90 4.38 -17.59
CA LYS A 61 -35.58 5.00 -18.89
C LYS A 61 -34.70 4.07 -19.74
N LEU A 62 -33.66 3.49 -19.16
CA LEU A 62 -32.75 2.59 -19.85
C LEU A 62 -33.41 1.27 -20.26
N ASN A 63 -34.27 0.71 -19.42
CA ASN A 63 -35.05 -0.50 -19.76
C ASN A 63 -35.95 -0.23 -20.98
N ALA A 64 -36.66 0.91 -21.01
CA ALA A 64 -37.46 1.30 -22.17
C ALA A 64 -36.61 1.44 -23.44
N ALA A 65 -35.40 2.00 -23.34
CA ALA A 65 -34.47 2.10 -24.47
C ALA A 65 -33.93 0.73 -24.93
N LEU A 66 -33.70 -0.21 -24.01
CA LEU A 66 -33.27 -1.57 -24.31
C LEU A 66 -34.37 -2.39 -25.01
N ASP A 67 -35.63 -2.13 -24.70
CA ASP A 67 -36.81 -2.81 -25.25
C ASP A 67 -37.34 -2.17 -26.54
N GLU A 68 -36.83 -0.99 -26.92
CA GLU A 68 -37.19 -0.32 -28.18
C GLU A 68 -36.86 -1.19 -29.40
N SER A 69 -37.83 -1.36 -30.28
CA SER A 69 -37.76 -2.19 -31.49
C SER A 69 -37.01 -1.55 -32.65
N ASP A 70 -37.00 -0.22 -32.72
CA ASP A 70 -36.25 0.55 -33.70
C ASP A 70 -34.79 0.66 -33.25
N ASP A 71 -33.90 -0.02 -33.96
CA ASP A 71 -32.48 -0.12 -33.60
C ASP A 71 -31.79 1.24 -33.48
N ALA A 72 -32.09 2.19 -34.37
CA ALA A 72 -31.48 3.51 -34.35
C ALA A 72 -31.96 4.32 -33.14
N LYS A 73 -33.27 4.30 -32.86
CA LYS A 73 -33.83 4.95 -31.67
C LYS A 73 -33.32 4.33 -30.39
N ALA A 74 -33.19 3.01 -30.34
CA ALA A 74 -32.66 2.31 -29.18
C ALA A 74 -31.20 2.70 -28.90
N VAL A 75 -30.34 2.71 -29.92
CA VAL A 75 -28.93 3.13 -29.82
C VAL A 75 -28.81 4.56 -29.31
N THR A 76 -29.60 5.50 -29.82
CA THR A 76 -29.60 6.89 -29.37
C THR A 76 -30.10 7.02 -27.93
N ALA A 77 -31.25 6.41 -27.60
CA ALA A 77 -31.86 6.52 -26.27
C ALA A 77 -31.00 5.89 -25.15
N ILE A 78 -30.26 4.83 -25.46
CA ILE A 78 -29.27 4.25 -24.54
C ILE A 78 -28.15 5.24 -24.26
N GLN A 79 -27.58 5.85 -25.31
CA GLN A 79 -26.48 6.81 -25.16
C GLN A 79 -26.92 8.05 -24.37
N GLU A 80 -28.11 8.59 -24.68
CA GLU A 80 -28.72 9.70 -23.92
C GLU A 80 -29.01 9.36 -22.44
N SER A 81 -29.02 8.07 -22.08
CA SER A 81 -29.21 7.62 -20.70
C SER A 81 -27.87 7.43 -19.97
N LEU A 82 -26.84 6.93 -20.66
CA LEU A 82 -25.55 6.58 -20.05
C LEU A 82 -24.49 7.68 -20.16
N ASP A 83 -24.50 8.49 -21.22
CA ASP A 83 -23.53 9.58 -21.42
C ASP A 83 -23.47 10.58 -20.25
N PRO A 84 -24.60 10.95 -19.60
CA PRO A 84 -24.56 11.80 -18.40
C PRO A 84 -23.84 11.20 -17.19
N LEU A 85 -23.58 9.88 -17.18
CA LEU A 85 -22.82 9.19 -16.14
C LEU A 85 -21.31 9.10 -16.47
N CYS A 86 -20.90 9.55 -17.65
CA CYS A 86 -19.52 9.42 -18.09
C CYS A 86 -18.60 10.49 -17.51
N VAL A 87 -17.48 10.08 -16.93
CA VAL A 87 -16.38 10.98 -16.54
C VAL A 87 -15.53 11.39 -17.74
N ALA A 88 -15.43 10.52 -18.72
CA ALA A 88 -14.65 10.73 -19.94
C ALA A 88 -15.33 10.09 -21.16
N LEU A 89 -15.09 10.70 -22.32
CA LEU A 89 -15.46 10.20 -23.64
C LEU A 89 -14.16 9.88 -24.38
N VAL A 90 -13.92 8.59 -24.61
CA VAL A 90 -12.71 8.06 -25.25
C VAL A 90 -13.03 7.76 -26.71
N ASN A 91 -12.34 8.42 -27.62
CA ASN A 91 -12.37 8.12 -29.05
C ASN A 91 -11.11 7.36 -29.46
N ILE A 92 -11.28 6.19 -30.07
CA ILE A 92 -10.22 5.40 -30.69
C ILE A 92 -10.46 5.50 -32.20
N ASN A 93 -9.63 6.28 -32.88
CA ASN A 93 -9.77 6.49 -34.31
C ASN A 93 -9.39 5.23 -35.11
N ALA A 94 -9.62 5.23 -36.42
CA ALA A 94 -9.29 4.11 -37.31
C ALA A 94 -7.81 3.65 -37.26
N GLU A 95 -6.86 4.53 -36.90
CA GLU A 95 -5.44 4.19 -36.70
C GLU A 95 -5.11 3.74 -35.26
N SER A 96 -6.11 3.42 -34.44
CA SER A 96 -5.97 3.02 -33.03
C SER A 96 -5.35 4.09 -32.12
N ARG A 97 -5.46 5.37 -32.48
CA ARG A 97 -5.02 6.50 -31.64
C ARG A 97 -6.13 6.94 -30.71
N VAL A 98 -5.77 7.17 -29.46
CA VAL A 98 -6.70 7.55 -28.40
C VAL A 98 -6.76 9.07 -28.23
N LYS A 99 -7.97 9.61 -28.28
CA LYS A 99 -8.32 10.98 -27.89
C LYS A 99 -9.37 10.94 -26.80
N VAL A 100 -9.27 11.85 -25.83
CA VAL A 100 -10.20 11.89 -24.69
C VAL A 100 -10.80 13.29 -24.55
N ALA A 101 -12.10 13.33 -24.30
CA ALA A 101 -12.83 14.53 -23.89
C ALA A 101 -13.46 14.33 -22.49
N PRO A 102 -13.64 15.40 -21.71
CA PRO A 102 -14.36 15.31 -20.45
C PRO A 102 -15.84 14.95 -20.71
N GLY A 103 -16.39 14.06 -19.91
CA GLY A 103 -17.84 13.83 -19.87
C GLY A 103 -18.54 14.80 -18.91
N ASP A 104 -19.87 14.81 -18.90
CA ASP A 104 -20.67 15.81 -18.19
C ASP A 104 -21.06 15.42 -16.76
N VAL A 105 -20.72 14.21 -16.30
CA VAL A 105 -21.08 13.75 -14.94
C VAL A 105 -20.54 14.71 -13.86
N PRO A 106 -21.29 15.01 -12.78
CA PRO A 106 -20.74 15.73 -11.64
C PRO A 106 -19.47 15.04 -11.11
N LYS A 107 -18.37 15.79 -11.02
CA LYS A 107 -17.05 15.28 -10.62
C LYS A 107 -16.94 15.19 -9.09
N LYS A 108 -17.85 14.46 -8.46
CA LYS A 108 -17.90 14.31 -7.00
C LYS A 108 -17.19 13.03 -6.57
N LEU A 109 -16.36 13.13 -5.54
CA LEU A 109 -15.74 11.99 -4.85
C LEU A 109 -16.08 12.07 -3.35
N VAL A 110 -15.76 11.03 -2.60
CA VAL A 110 -15.80 11.02 -1.13
C VAL A 110 -14.41 10.67 -0.61
N GLU A 111 -13.92 11.43 0.35
CA GLU A 111 -12.67 11.14 1.07
C GLU A 111 -12.72 9.74 1.69
N GLN A 112 -11.63 8.98 1.57
CA GLN A 112 -11.55 7.56 1.92
C GLN A 112 -12.57 6.66 1.22
N GLY A 113 -13.35 7.17 0.25
CA GLY A 113 -14.37 6.42 -0.49
C GLY A 113 -13.95 6.11 -1.93
N TRP A 114 -14.57 5.08 -2.50
CA TRP A 114 -14.52 4.84 -3.94
C TRP A 114 -15.81 5.32 -4.58
N THR A 115 -15.67 6.04 -5.69
CA THR A 115 -16.78 6.49 -6.54
C THR A 115 -16.65 5.86 -7.93
N VAL A 116 -17.77 5.41 -8.47
CA VAL A 116 -17.85 4.77 -9.77
C VAL A 116 -18.35 5.77 -10.82
N PHE A 117 -17.71 5.78 -11.97
CA PHE A 117 -18.12 6.53 -13.16
C PHE A 117 -18.18 5.61 -14.38
N LEU A 118 -18.88 6.05 -15.42
CA LEU A 118 -18.77 5.43 -16.73
C LEU A 118 -17.70 6.13 -17.59
N VAL A 119 -17.23 5.42 -18.60
CA VAL A 119 -16.44 5.93 -19.71
C VAL A 119 -17.07 5.44 -20.99
N LYS A 120 -17.42 6.37 -21.88
CA LYS A 120 -17.90 6.03 -23.23
C LYS A 120 -16.69 5.75 -24.11
N VAL A 121 -16.67 4.63 -24.81
CA VAL A 121 -15.63 4.30 -25.79
C VAL A 121 -16.26 4.30 -27.16
N HIS A 122 -15.89 5.26 -28.01
CA HIS A 122 -16.15 5.24 -29.45
C HIS A 122 -14.95 4.58 -30.13
N ASN A 123 -15.17 3.44 -30.76
CA ASN A 123 -14.12 2.56 -31.27
C ASN A 123 -14.24 2.40 -32.79
N GLU A 124 -13.74 3.38 -33.53
CA GLU A 124 -13.76 3.37 -35.00
C GLU A 124 -12.85 2.27 -35.59
N ALA A 125 -11.78 1.91 -34.87
CA ALA A 125 -10.86 0.86 -35.30
C ALA A 125 -11.35 -0.57 -35.04
N GLY A 126 -12.43 -0.76 -34.27
CA GLY A 126 -12.95 -2.09 -33.91
C GLY A 126 -11.94 -2.94 -33.11
N ILE A 127 -11.04 -2.31 -32.35
CA ILE A 127 -10.02 -3.03 -31.60
C ILE A 127 -10.60 -3.74 -30.37
N THR A 128 -9.90 -4.78 -29.92
CA THR A 128 -10.26 -5.58 -28.75
C THR A 128 -9.24 -5.50 -27.62
N SER A 129 -8.22 -4.64 -27.73
CA SER A 129 -7.27 -4.41 -26.65
C SER A 129 -7.97 -3.87 -25.39
N ARG A 130 -7.44 -4.19 -24.22
CA ARG A 130 -7.89 -3.60 -22.95
C ARG A 130 -7.76 -2.08 -22.95
N LEU A 131 -8.83 -1.40 -22.55
CA LEU A 131 -8.78 0.03 -22.20
C LEU A 131 -8.13 0.17 -20.82
N ARG A 132 -7.02 0.91 -20.74
CA ARG A 132 -6.36 1.27 -19.49
C ARG A 132 -6.70 2.70 -19.12
N VAL A 133 -6.79 2.94 -17.82
CA VAL A 133 -6.84 4.28 -17.21
C VAL A 133 -5.62 4.44 -16.32
N SER A 134 -5.01 5.62 -16.34
CA SER A 134 -3.88 5.98 -15.49
C SER A 134 -3.98 7.44 -15.06
N SER A 135 -3.32 7.76 -13.95
CA SER A 135 -3.19 9.14 -13.48
C SER A 135 -1.85 9.33 -12.77
N PRO A 136 -1.13 10.44 -12.99
CA PRO A 136 0.03 10.77 -12.16
C PRO A 136 -0.36 10.94 -10.69
N ASN A 137 -1.59 11.38 -10.42
CA ASN A 137 -2.15 11.52 -9.06
C ASN A 137 -2.50 10.17 -8.42
N ALA A 138 -2.45 9.08 -9.19
CA ALA A 138 -2.57 7.70 -8.72
C ALA A 138 -1.26 6.92 -8.76
N ALA A 139 -0.12 7.59 -8.97
CA ALA A 139 1.18 6.94 -8.87
C ALA A 139 1.42 6.42 -7.44
N PRO A 140 2.21 5.35 -7.25
CA PRO A 140 2.46 4.77 -5.93
C PRO A 140 2.95 5.81 -4.91
N LEU A 141 2.46 5.76 -3.67
CA LEU A 141 2.97 6.65 -2.60
C LEU A 141 4.38 6.30 -2.13
N TYR A 142 4.79 5.07 -2.37
CA TYR A 142 6.01 4.52 -1.84
C TYR A 142 6.72 3.65 -2.87
N ALA A 143 8.01 3.42 -2.63
CA ALA A 143 8.80 2.41 -3.33
C ALA A 143 9.24 1.34 -2.34
N GLN A 144 9.13 0.07 -2.74
CA GLN A 144 9.68 -1.04 -1.97
C GLN A 144 11.20 -0.93 -1.86
N SER A 145 11.76 -1.53 -0.80
CA SER A 145 13.19 -1.52 -0.55
C SER A 145 13.98 -2.20 -1.67
N SER A 146 15.08 -1.56 -2.06
CA SER A 146 16.10 -2.14 -2.94
C SER A 146 17.16 -2.95 -2.21
N GLY A 147 17.10 -3.00 -0.87
CA GLY A 147 18.15 -3.55 -0.02
C GLY A 147 19.36 -2.62 0.18
N SER A 148 19.37 -1.44 -0.47
CA SER A 148 20.51 -0.52 -0.41
C SER A 148 20.62 0.20 0.95
N PRO A 149 21.84 0.35 1.51
CA PRO A 149 22.06 1.17 2.71
C PRO A 149 21.93 2.67 2.49
N ALA A 150 22.16 3.14 1.26
CA ALA A 150 22.03 4.52 0.85
C ALA A 150 21.23 4.60 -0.47
N PRO A 151 19.91 4.43 -0.42
CA PRO A 151 19.08 4.37 -1.61
C PRO A 151 18.87 5.74 -2.27
N ASN A 152 18.72 5.74 -3.60
CA ASN A 152 18.25 6.90 -4.33
C ASN A 152 16.72 6.90 -4.35
N LEU A 153 16.10 7.86 -3.65
CA LEU A 153 14.64 7.90 -3.49
C LEU A 153 13.92 8.12 -4.83
N LYS A 154 13.14 7.11 -5.22
CA LYS A 154 12.28 7.14 -6.43
C LYS A 154 10.98 7.90 -6.22
N VAL A 155 10.60 8.13 -4.97
CA VAL A 155 9.45 8.94 -4.56
C VAL A 155 9.94 9.94 -3.54
N LEU A 156 9.69 11.23 -3.78
CA LEU A 156 10.11 12.29 -2.88
C LEU A 156 8.96 12.68 -1.96
N PRO A 157 9.22 13.16 -0.73
CA PRO A 157 8.16 13.63 0.17
C PRO A 157 7.23 14.68 -0.47
N LYS A 158 7.76 15.52 -1.36
CA LYS A 158 6.99 16.52 -2.11
C LYS A 158 6.00 15.93 -3.13
N ASP A 159 6.18 14.67 -3.54
CA ASP A 159 5.29 14.01 -4.50
C ASP A 159 4.05 13.42 -3.81
N VAL A 160 4.12 13.18 -2.49
CA VAL A 160 3.07 12.51 -1.70
C VAL A 160 1.74 13.28 -1.67
N PRO A 161 1.72 14.63 -1.54
CA PRO A 161 0.48 15.40 -1.63
C PRO A 161 -0.21 15.27 -2.98
N ASP A 162 0.55 15.23 -4.08
CA ASP A 162 -0.01 15.18 -5.44
C ASP A 162 -0.55 13.78 -5.79
N ARG A 163 -0.08 12.72 -5.11
CA ARG A 163 -0.49 11.32 -5.30
C ARG A 163 -1.68 10.92 -4.40
N TRP A 164 -2.75 11.71 -4.44
CA TRP A 164 -3.86 11.66 -3.49
C TRP A 164 -5.00 10.67 -3.83
N MET A 165 -5.01 10.04 -5.01
CA MET A 165 -6.14 9.20 -5.46
C MET A 165 -5.70 7.81 -5.92
N ASP A 166 -6.58 6.82 -6.02
CA ASP A 166 -6.38 5.62 -6.85
C ASP A 166 -7.38 5.63 -8.02
N VAL A 167 -7.03 4.99 -9.14
CA VAL A 167 -7.95 4.80 -10.28
C VAL A 167 -7.76 3.44 -10.92
N SER A 168 -8.87 2.81 -11.31
CA SER A 168 -8.83 1.56 -12.08
C SER A 168 -10.09 1.36 -12.91
N THR A 169 -10.02 0.52 -13.93
CA THR A 169 -11.18 0.02 -14.68
C THR A 169 -11.73 -1.24 -14.02
N PHE A 170 -13.06 -1.37 -13.96
CA PHE A 170 -13.69 -2.61 -13.53
C PHE A 170 -13.78 -3.59 -14.71
N ASP A 171 -12.87 -4.56 -14.70
CA ASP A 171 -12.61 -5.48 -15.81
C ASP A 171 -12.98 -6.96 -15.48
N LYS A 172 -13.87 -7.15 -14.50
CA LYS A 172 -14.30 -8.47 -14.01
C LYS A 172 -15.73 -8.80 -14.46
N ARG A 173 -16.12 -10.08 -14.38
CA ARG A 173 -17.49 -10.52 -14.70
C ARG A 173 -18.52 -9.69 -13.92
N PRO A 174 -19.63 -9.27 -14.56
CA PRO A 174 -20.12 -9.68 -15.89
C PRO A 174 -19.48 -8.95 -17.10
N LEU A 175 -18.62 -7.95 -16.87
CA LEU A 175 -17.76 -7.39 -17.92
C LEU A 175 -16.54 -8.31 -18.18
N VAL A 176 -15.75 -7.95 -19.19
CA VAL A 176 -14.53 -8.65 -19.59
C VAL A 176 -13.40 -7.66 -19.76
N GLU A 177 -12.15 -8.10 -19.58
CA GLU A 177 -10.98 -7.22 -19.60
C GLU A 177 -10.79 -6.45 -20.92
N ASN A 178 -11.04 -7.12 -22.03
CA ASN A 178 -10.79 -6.60 -23.37
C ASN A 178 -12.00 -5.84 -23.92
N LEU A 179 -11.74 -4.85 -24.78
CA LEU A 179 -12.79 -4.22 -25.59
C LEU A 179 -13.45 -5.27 -26.49
N SER A 180 -14.73 -5.05 -26.79
CA SER A 180 -15.56 -5.97 -27.57
C SER A 180 -15.37 -5.82 -29.09
N GLY A 181 -14.75 -4.72 -29.52
CA GLY A 181 -14.68 -4.32 -30.94
C GLY A 181 -15.96 -3.63 -31.45
N LEU A 182 -16.96 -3.41 -30.58
CA LEU A 182 -18.16 -2.65 -30.93
C LEU A 182 -17.82 -1.18 -31.19
N ALA A 183 -18.52 -0.56 -32.15
CA ALA A 183 -18.39 0.86 -32.48
C ALA A 183 -18.58 1.77 -31.25
N VAL A 184 -19.47 1.39 -30.33
CA VAL A 184 -19.60 2.04 -29.02
C VAL A 184 -19.79 1.02 -27.92
N GLU A 185 -19.13 1.24 -26.80
CA GLU A 185 -19.32 0.48 -25.57
C GLU A 185 -19.01 1.33 -24.33
N TYR A 186 -19.58 0.97 -23.17
CA TYR A 186 -19.33 1.67 -21.90
C TYR A 186 -18.44 0.86 -20.98
N ARG A 187 -17.49 1.53 -20.34
CA ARG A 187 -16.62 0.95 -19.32
C ARG A 187 -16.85 1.61 -17.98
N ILE A 188 -16.52 0.88 -16.92
CA ILE A 188 -16.64 1.36 -15.55
C ILE A 188 -15.25 1.75 -15.07
N VAL A 189 -15.14 2.95 -14.49
CA VAL A 189 -13.93 3.43 -13.82
C VAL A 189 -14.25 3.70 -12.36
N GLU A 190 -13.43 3.15 -11.47
CA GLU A 190 -13.49 3.37 -10.03
C GLU A 190 -12.38 4.35 -9.64
N VAL A 191 -12.75 5.42 -8.92
CA VAL A 191 -11.85 6.47 -8.44
C VAL A 191 -11.94 6.54 -6.92
N PHE A 192 -10.80 6.41 -6.24
CA PHE A 192 -10.68 6.59 -4.79
C PHE A 192 -10.09 7.96 -4.49
N SER A 193 -10.57 8.64 -3.45
CA SER A 193 -9.89 9.82 -2.91
C SER A 193 -9.32 9.55 -1.52
N ARG A 194 -8.03 9.82 -1.30
CA ARG A 194 -7.46 9.89 0.06
C ARG A 194 -7.91 11.17 0.78
N ASP A 195 -8.09 12.24 0.02
CA ASP A 195 -8.19 13.61 0.55
C ASP A 195 -9.58 14.22 0.27
N SER A 196 -9.97 15.20 1.07
CA SER A 196 -11.18 16.02 0.85
C SER A 196 -10.88 17.37 0.19
N GLY A 197 -11.94 18.04 -0.26
CA GLY A 197 -11.90 19.33 -0.92
C GLY A 197 -11.71 19.27 -2.43
N LYS A 198 -11.43 20.43 -3.04
CA LYS A 198 -11.16 20.51 -4.48
C LYS A 198 -9.80 19.89 -4.79
N ARG A 199 -9.78 18.93 -5.72
CA ARG A 199 -8.56 18.23 -6.14
C ARG A 199 -8.58 18.03 -7.65
N GLU A 200 -7.53 18.50 -8.32
CA GLU A 200 -7.36 18.24 -9.75
C GLU A 200 -6.59 16.92 -9.95
N ALA A 201 -7.04 16.11 -10.90
CA ALA A 201 -6.28 14.97 -11.39
C ALA A 201 -6.30 14.90 -12.91
N THR A 202 -5.20 14.41 -13.47
CA THR A 202 -5.13 14.10 -14.90
C THR A 202 -5.50 12.64 -15.12
N LEU A 203 -6.57 12.38 -15.88
CA LEU A 203 -6.94 11.02 -16.29
C LEU A 203 -6.46 10.78 -17.71
N ALA A 204 -5.63 9.76 -17.91
CA ALA A 204 -5.11 9.34 -19.20
C ALA A 204 -5.61 7.95 -19.56
N PHE A 205 -5.95 7.76 -20.84
CA PHE A 205 -6.45 6.49 -21.37
C PHE A 205 -5.55 5.98 -22.49
N ASP A 206 -5.35 4.66 -22.54
CA ASP A 206 -4.63 3.97 -23.62
C ASP A 206 -5.23 2.59 -23.91
N VAL A 207 -4.86 2.04 -25.08
CA VAL A 207 -5.27 0.69 -25.51
C VAL A 207 -4.05 -0.14 -25.92
N GLY A 208 -2.86 0.21 -25.42
CA GLY A 208 -1.58 -0.36 -25.86
C GLY A 208 -0.42 0.64 -25.87
N GLN A 209 0.80 0.11 -25.93
CA GLN A 209 1.98 0.95 -26.15
C GLN A 209 1.91 1.61 -27.54
N GLY A 210 2.21 2.91 -27.61
CA GLY A 210 2.20 3.67 -28.86
C GLY A 210 0.82 4.10 -29.37
N THR A 211 -0.27 3.88 -28.62
CA THR A 211 -1.63 4.30 -29.01
C THR A 211 -1.94 5.75 -28.66
N GLN A 212 -0.94 6.50 -28.16
CA GLN A 212 -1.08 7.90 -27.82
C GLN A 212 -1.16 8.72 -29.11
N ASP A 213 -2.17 9.58 -29.22
CA ASP A 213 -2.21 10.52 -30.34
C ASP A 213 -1.04 11.52 -30.23
N LEU A 214 -0.55 11.99 -31.38
CA LEU A 214 0.49 13.01 -31.46
C LEU A 214 -0.04 14.30 -30.80
N GLY A 215 0.50 14.65 -29.63
CA GLY A 215 0.15 15.88 -28.91
C GLY A 215 -0.58 15.70 -27.57
N PHE A 216 -0.42 14.58 -26.86
CA PHE A 216 -0.93 14.38 -25.49
C PHE A 216 -2.45 14.49 -25.33
N ARG A 217 -3.20 14.14 -26.40
CA ARG A 217 -4.67 14.24 -26.43
C ARG A 217 -5.40 13.06 -25.77
N ASN A 218 -4.65 12.09 -25.26
CA ASN A 218 -5.20 10.91 -24.60
C ASN A 218 -5.48 11.13 -23.10
N SER A 219 -5.35 12.37 -22.62
CA SER A 219 -5.56 12.73 -21.22
C SER A 219 -6.38 13.99 -21.04
N ILE A 220 -7.12 14.07 -19.95
CA ILE A 220 -7.92 15.22 -19.56
C ILE A 220 -7.64 15.62 -18.10
N PRO A 221 -7.51 16.92 -17.78
CA PRO A 221 -7.57 17.39 -16.41
C PRO A 221 -9.03 17.35 -15.93
N VAL A 222 -9.24 16.86 -14.71
CA VAL A 222 -10.54 16.76 -14.07
C VAL A 222 -10.44 17.36 -12.67
N LEU A 223 -11.18 18.44 -12.42
CA LEU A 223 -11.33 19.02 -11.09
C LEU A 223 -12.44 18.29 -10.34
N PHE A 224 -12.07 17.49 -9.35
CA PHE A 224 -12.99 16.79 -8.46
C PHE A 224 -13.36 17.64 -7.24
N ASP A 225 -14.60 17.47 -6.79
CA ASP A 225 -15.11 17.92 -5.50
C ASP A 225 -15.17 16.72 -4.55
N CYS A 226 -14.18 16.61 -3.66
CA CYS A 226 -14.09 15.48 -2.74
C CYS A 226 -14.82 15.83 -1.44
N GLU A 227 -16.00 15.26 -1.24
CA GLU A 227 -16.78 15.44 -0.02
C GLU A 227 -16.01 14.85 1.18
N GLN A 228 -16.03 15.58 2.29
CA GLN A 228 -15.30 15.20 3.50
C GLN A 228 -15.92 13.94 4.13
N ALA A 229 -15.06 13.00 4.52
CA ALA A 229 -15.48 11.84 5.30
C ALA A 229 -15.74 12.22 6.75
N VAL A 230 -16.54 11.43 7.44
CA VAL A 230 -16.88 11.68 8.85
C VAL A 230 -15.67 11.33 9.72
N PRO A 231 -15.11 12.27 10.48
CA PRO A 231 -14.08 11.96 11.46
C PRO A 231 -14.72 11.23 12.64
N VAL A 232 -14.37 9.97 12.82
CA VAL A 232 -14.80 9.12 13.93
C VAL A 232 -13.73 9.12 15.01
N THR A 233 -14.03 9.75 16.13
CA THR A 233 -13.18 9.78 17.33
C THR A 233 -13.27 8.45 18.06
N LEU A 234 -12.13 7.83 18.36
CA LEU A 234 -12.05 6.54 19.02
C LEU A 234 -11.76 6.73 20.51
N ARG A 235 -12.71 6.35 21.37
CA ARG A 235 -12.49 6.27 22.83
C ARG A 235 -11.96 4.88 23.15
N VAL A 236 -10.69 4.78 23.53
CA VAL A 236 -9.99 3.51 23.73
C VAL A 236 -9.76 3.32 25.22
N VAL A 237 -10.47 2.35 25.81
CA VAL A 237 -10.49 2.14 27.26
C VAL A 237 -9.82 0.81 27.58
N ASP A 238 -8.75 0.84 28.37
CA ASP A 238 -8.04 -0.36 28.81
C ASP A 238 -8.81 -1.12 29.91
N HIS A 239 -8.33 -2.31 30.27
CA HIS A 239 -8.86 -3.18 31.31
C HIS A 239 -8.95 -2.53 32.70
N ASP A 240 -8.18 -1.47 32.97
CA ASP A 240 -8.20 -0.72 34.22
C ASP A 240 -8.99 0.61 34.11
N GLY A 241 -9.67 0.83 32.99
CA GLY A 241 -10.46 2.03 32.71
C GLY A 241 -9.65 3.23 32.22
N LYS A 242 -8.32 3.12 32.08
CA LYS A 242 -7.48 4.22 31.58
C LYS A 242 -7.48 4.32 30.05
N PRO A 243 -7.22 5.52 29.50
CA PRO A 243 -6.98 5.67 28.06
C PRO A 243 -5.71 4.94 27.63
N THR A 244 -5.73 4.35 26.45
CA THR A 244 -4.57 3.63 25.88
C THR A 244 -4.57 3.65 24.35
N THR A 245 -3.60 2.98 23.73
CA THR A 245 -3.54 2.73 22.29
C THR A 245 -4.14 1.38 21.97
N GLY A 246 -5.04 1.33 21.00
CA GLY A 246 -5.63 0.10 20.48
C GLY A 246 -5.23 -0.18 19.03
N GLN A 247 -5.32 -1.44 18.66
CA GLN A 247 -5.22 -1.96 17.30
C GLN A 247 -6.62 -2.06 16.69
N PHE A 248 -6.83 -1.59 15.46
CA PHE A 248 -8.13 -1.58 14.80
C PHE A 248 -8.06 -2.01 13.34
N VAL A 249 -9.04 -2.80 12.90
CA VAL A 249 -9.31 -3.09 11.48
C VAL A 249 -10.75 -2.69 11.19
N PHE A 250 -10.94 -1.67 10.36
CA PHE A 250 -12.25 -1.21 9.88
C PHE A 250 -12.52 -1.82 8.51
N ARG A 251 -13.65 -2.52 8.37
CA ARG A 251 -14.14 -3.06 7.10
C ARG A 251 -15.55 -2.59 6.82
N ASP A 252 -15.82 -2.16 5.60
CA ASP A 252 -17.19 -1.94 5.16
C ASP A 252 -17.88 -3.27 4.77
N GLU A 253 -19.14 -3.19 4.34
CA GLU A 253 -19.94 -4.34 3.88
C GLU A 253 -19.31 -5.09 2.68
N ARG A 254 -18.42 -4.44 1.94
CA ARG A 254 -17.69 -5.02 0.80
C ARG A 254 -16.33 -5.60 1.20
N GLY A 255 -15.98 -5.55 2.47
CA GLY A 255 -14.71 -6.02 3.01
C GLY A 255 -13.51 -5.10 2.73
N ARG A 256 -13.75 -3.88 2.20
CA ARG A 256 -12.69 -2.88 1.97
C ARG A 256 -12.14 -2.40 3.31
N VAL A 257 -10.82 -2.28 3.41
CA VAL A 257 -10.12 -1.89 4.64
C VAL A 257 -9.90 -0.37 4.66
N TYR A 258 -10.12 0.24 5.83
CA TYR A 258 -9.99 1.68 6.05
C TYR A 258 -8.92 1.99 7.11
N PRO A 259 -8.04 3.01 6.88
CA PRO A 259 -7.81 3.72 5.61
C PRO A 259 -7.33 2.78 4.50
N ALA A 260 -7.48 3.17 3.24
CA ALA A 260 -7.08 2.33 2.11
C ALA A 260 -5.56 2.05 2.13
N ARG A 261 -5.17 0.75 2.14
CA ARG A 261 -3.77 0.31 2.27
C ARG A 261 -2.83 0.93 1.23
N THR A 262 -3.30 1.07 -0.01
CA THR A 262 -2.54 1.66 -1.13
C THR A 262 -2.18 3.13 -0.90
N ARG A 263 -2.86 3.81 0.03
CA ARG A 263 -2.66 5.23 0.36
C ARG A 263 -2.18 5.45 1.79
N ARG A 264 -1.61 4.41 2.41
CA ARG A 264 -1.02 4.46 3.74
C ARG A 264 0.48 4.78 3.69
N LEU A 265 0.88 5.70 4.56
CA LEU A 265 2.26 5.94 5.01
C LEU A 265 2.22 5.90 6.55
N GLU A 266 3.38 5.96 7.19
CA GLU A 266 3.42 6.01 8.66
C GLU A 266 2.45 7.07 9.25
N PRO A 267 1.79 6.77 10.38
CA PRO A 267 1.97 5.57 11.22
C PRO A 267 1.25 4.30 10.75
N ASP A 268 0.45 4.38 9.69
CA ASP A 268 -0.36 3.26 9.21
C ASP A 268 0.43 2.52 8.11
N PHE A 269 0.76 1.24 8.28
CA PHE A 269 1.53 0.55 7.24
C PHE A 269 0.62 -0.11 6.21
N PHE A 270 1.09 -0.12 4.96
CA PHE A 270 0.34 -0.62 3.81
C PHE A 270 0.24 -2.15 3.76
N PHE A 271 1.17 -2.86 4.40
CA PHE A 271 1.34 -4.30 4.27
C PHE A 271 0.55 -5.12 5.30
N HIS A 272 -0.17 -4.47 6.20
CA HIS A 272 -1.11 -5.11 7.12
C HIS A 272 -2.42 -4.33 7.20
N ASP A 273 -3.47 -4.99 7.70
CA ASP A 273 -4.82 -4.40 7.69
C ASP A 273 -5.04 -3.45 8.86
N GLN A 274 -4.48 -3.79 10.03
CA GLN A 274 -4.66 -3.01 11.23
C GLN A 274 -3.99 -1.64 11.17
N ILE A 275 -4.57 -0.70 11.91
CA ILE A 275 -4.00 0.58 12.27
C ILE A 275 -3.98 0.72 13.80
N TYR A 276 -3.24 1.69 14.30
CA TYR A 276 -3.14 1.95 15.74
C TYR A 276 -3.57 3.36 16.07
N ARG A 277 -4.45 3.48 17.05
CA ARG A 277 -4.99 4.77 17.51
C ARG A 277 -4.97 4.85 19.02
N HIS A 278 -4.49 5.98 19.53
CA HIS A 278 -4.60 6.34 20.93
C HIS A 278 -6.00 6.88 21.23
N ASP A 279 -6.42 6.79 22.49
CA ASP A 279 -7.67 7.40 22.96
C ASP A 279 -7.79 8.86 22.50
N GLY A 280 -8.94 9.18 21.90
CA GLY A 280 -9.26 10.51 21.39
C GLY A 280 -8.76 10.81 19.97
N GLU A 281 -7.98 9.92 19.35
CA GLU A 281 -7.61 10.07 17.95
C GLU A 281 -8.76 9.67 17.01
N THR A 282 -8.65 10.10 15.76
CA THR A 282 -9.70 9.94 14.75
C THR A 282 -9.30 9.02 13.59
N ILE A 283 -10.33 8.52 12.92
CA ILE A 283 -10.25 7.94 11.57
C ILE A 283 -11.33 8.59 10.71
N SER A 284 -10.99 8.93 9.47
CA SER A 284 -11.98 9.41 8.49
C SER A 284 -12.68 8.23 7.83
N LEU A 285 -14.00 8.14 7.96
CA LEU A 285 -14.83 7.11 7.34
C LEU A 285 -15.95 7.75 6.51
N PRO A 286 -16.18 7.30 5.26
CA PRO A 286 -17.42 7.58 4.56
C PRO A 286 -18.64 7.20 5.40
N ALA A 287 -19.79 7.83 5.14
CA ALA A 287 -21.03 7.37 5.73
C ALA A 287 -21.34 5.94 5.25
N GLY A 288 -21.77 5.07 6.17
CA GLY A 288 -22.03 3.66 5.88
C GLY A 288 -21.86 2.74 7.08
N GLU A 289 -22.01 1.44 6.83
CA GLU A 289 -21.90 0.37 7.83
C GLU A 289 -20.49 -0.22 7.86
N TYR A 290 -19.96 -0.41 9.06
CA TYR A 290 -18.62 -0.94 9.27
C TYR A 290 -18.57 -2.04 10.34
N SER A 291 -17.81 -3.09 10.04
CA SER A 291 -17.31 -4.06 11.01
C SER A 291 -15.93 -3.64 11.48
N VAL A 292 -15.79 -3.45 12.79
CA VAL A 292 -14.54 -3.06 13.45
C VAL A 292 -14.04 -4.22 14.29
N SER A 293 -12.89 -4.78 13.93
CA SER A 293 -12.13 -5.69 14.78
C SER A 293 -11.12 -4.88 15.59
N TYR A 294 -11.04 -5.09 16.90
CA TYR A 294 -10.12 -4.32 17.74
C TYR A 294 -9.51 -5.14 18.88
N SER A 295 -8.27 -4.83 19.25
CA SER A 295 -7.49 -5.50 20.30
C SER A 295 -6.33 -4.61 20.77
N ARG A 296 -5.41 -5.17 21.58
CA ARG A 296 -4.15 -4.55 22.00
C ARG A 296 -3.04 -5.60 22.19
N GLY A 297 -2.78 -6.42 21.17
CA GLY A 297 -1.75 -7.46 21.21
C GLY A 297 -2.15 -8.77 21.91
N PRO A 298 -1.18 -9.69 22.16
CA PRO A 298 -1.43 -11.09 22.47
C PRO A 298 -2.09 -11.34 23.83
N GLU A 299 -1.98 -10.39 24.77
CA GLU A 299 -2.62 -10.47 26.10
C GLU A 299 -4.10 -10.02 26.10
N TYR A 300 -4.61 -9.59 24.94
CA TYR A 300 -5.97 -9.10 24.76
C TYR A 300 -6.76 -9.97 23.78
N LEU A 301 -8.07 -10.06 24.03
CA LEU A 301 -8.99 -10.71 23.12
C LEU A 301 -9.30 -9.78 21.95
N ILE A 302 -9.40 -10.36 20.75
CA ILE A 302 -9.89 -9.67 19.57
C ILE A 302 -11.42 -9.55 19.71
N GLU A 303 -11.90 -8.33 19.85
CA GLU A 303 -13.32 -8.00 19.93
C GLU A 303 -13.82 -7.50 18.56
N GLN A 304 -15.13 -7.63 18.33
CA GLN A 304 -15.79 -7.15 17.11
C GLN A 304 -16.95 -6.22 17.46
N LYS A 305 -17.10 -5.14 16.68
CA LYS A 305 -18.17 -4.17 16.84
C LYS A 305 -18.69 -3.72 15.47
N GLN A 306 -20.01 -3.74 15.29
CA GLN A 306 -20.65 -3.07 14.17
C GLN A 306 -20.88 -1.59 14.52
N ILE A 307 -20.53 -0.69 13.60
CA ILE A 307 -20.82 0.74 13.72
C ILE A 307 -21.48 1.26 12.45
N THR A 308 -22.46 2.13 12.62
CA THR A 308 -23.06 2.93 11.55
C THR A 308 -22.43 4.31 11.59
N VAL A 309 -21.81 4.75 10.51
CA VAL A 309 -21.27 6.11 10.36
C VAL A 309 -22.32 6.95 9.64
N GLU A 310 -22.92 7.89 10.36
CA GLU A 310 -23.96 8.77 9.81
C GLU A 310 -23.33 9.99 9.13
N PRO A 311 -23.93 10.54 8.05
CA PRO A 311 -23.49 11.80 7.46
C PRO A 311 -23.50 12.93 8.51
N GLY A 312 -22.37 13.61 8.69
CA GLY A 312 -22.26 14.68 9.68
C GLY A 312 -20.84 15.21 9.86
N GLU A 313 -20.67 16.12 10.82
CA GLU A 313 -19.38 16.78 11.08
C GLU A 313 -18.39 15.88 11.83
N SER A 314 -18.86 15.01 12.72
CA SER A 314 -18.03 14.06 13.47
C SER A 314 -18.90 13.02 14.20
N GLN A 315 -18.28 11.90 14.56
CA GLN A 315 -18.87 10.85 15.39
C GLN A 315 -17.88 10.40 16.47
N THR A 316 -18.36 9.80 17.55
CA THR A 316 -17.52 9.21 18.59
C THR A 316 -17.94 7.77 18.86
N GLU A 317 -16.97 6.86 18.87
CA GLU A 317 -17.16 5.44 19.14
C GLU A 317 -16.27 4.97 20.29
N THR A 318 -16.85 4.19 21.21
CA THR A 318 -16.10 3.64 22.35
C THR A 318 -15.76 2.17 22.14
N PHE A 319 -14.52 1.82 22.49
CA PHE A 319 -13.90 0.51 22.33
C PHE A 319 -13.23 0.07 23.64
N PRO A 320 -13.94 -0.67 24.51
CA PRO A 320 -13.38 -1.24 25.72
C PRO A 320 -12.55 -2.50 25.39
N LEU A 321 -11.27 -2.48 25.73
CA LEU A 321 -10.35 -3.59 25.51
C LEU A 321 -10.51 -4.66 26.59
N LYS A 322 -10.39 -5.92 26.19
CA LYS A 322 -10.57 -7.06 27.09
C LYS A 322 -9.29 -7.87 27.23
N ARG A 323 -8.50 -7.54 28.26
CA ARG A 323 -7.30 -8.29 28.65
C ARG A 323 -7.71 -9.65 29.22
N TRP A 324 -7.14 -10.74 28.73
CA TRP A 324 -7.42 -12.11 29.24
C TRP A 324 -6.34 -12.63 30.18
N ILE A 325 -5.12 -12.08 30.10
CA ILE A 325 -4.00 -12.38 30.99
C ILE A 325 -3.17 -11.10 31.20
N HIS A 326 -2.53 -10.94 32.35
CA HIS A 326 -1.65 -9.79 32.62
C HIS A 326 -0.31 -10.32 33.12
N MET A 327 0.57 -10.73 32.21
CA MET A 327 1.81 -11.43 32.56
C MET A 327 2.81 -10.53 33.29
N ALA A 328 2.79 -9.21 33.01
CA ALA A 328 3.64 -8.25 33.69
C ALA A 328 3.42 -8.23 35.22
N LYS A 329 2.20 -8.53 35.71
CA LYS A 329 1.93 -8.69 37.15
C LYS A 329 2.64 -9.90 37.79
N GLN A 330 3.15 -10.81 36.97
CA GLN A 330 3.93 -11.98 37.37
C GLN A 330 5.43 -11.81 37.03
N ASN A 331 5.88 -10.60 36.67
CA ASN A 331 7.24 -10.30 36.20
C ASN A 331 7.63 -10.98 34.87
N TRP A 332 6.63 -11.30 34.05
CA TRP A 332 6.82 -11.74 32.67
C TRP A 332 6.41 -10.59 31.75
N PHE A 333 7.35 -10.07 30.98
CA PHE A 333 7.14 -8.89 30.14
C PHE A 333 7.03 -9.32 28.69
N SER A 334 6.01 -8.82 27.99
CA SER A 334 5.89 -9.02 26.54
C SER A 334 7.02 -8.25 25.84
N GLY A 335 7.57 -8.83 24.77
CA GLY A 335 8.55 -8.10 23.99
C GLY A 335 8.80 -8.71 22.64
N ASP A 336 9.28 -7.86 21.74
CA ASP A 336 9.77 -8.23 20.43
C ASP A 336 11.14 -7.57 20.26
N HIS A 337 12.17 -8.41 20.19
CA HIS A 337 13.54 -7.96 20.11
C HIS A 337 14.05 -7.86 18.66
N HIS A 338 13.20 -8.05 17.65
CA HIS A 338 13.58 -8.05 16.23
C HIS A 338 12.54 -7.32 15.37
N ILE A 339 12.42 -6.01 15.60
CA ILE A 339 11.54 -5.13 14.83
C ILE A 339 12.37 -4.38 13.78
N HIS A 340 11.86 -4.22 12.56
CA HIS A 340 12.50 -3.36 11.56
C HIS A 340 11.71 -2.09 11.31
N ALA A 341 12.41 -0.97 11.08
CA ALA A 341 11.83 0.29 10.63
C ALA A 341 12.07 0.57 9.13
N ALA A 342 12.92 -0.21 8.46
CA ALA A 342 13.18 -0.12 7.03
C ALA A 342 13.42 -1.51 6.44
N GLY A 343 13.39 -1.63 5.10
CA GLY A 343 13.55 -2.92 4.44
C GLY A 343 12.38 -3.88 4.69
N CYS A 344 12.52 -5.14 4.29
CA CYS A 344 11.45 -6.14 4.34
C CYS A 344 10.18 -5.60 3.66
N ALA A 345 9.07 -5.46 4.41
CA ALA A 345 7.83 -4.92 3.91
C ALA A 345 7.77 -3.37 3.98
N HIS A 346 8.65 -2.73 4.75
CA HIS A 346 8.71 -1.27 4.84
C HIS A 346 9.18 -0.68 3.52
N TYR A 347 8.67 0.52 3.23
CA TYR A 347 9.09 1.26 2.07
C TYR A 347 10.46 1.90 2.26
N GLU A 348 11.18 2.06 1.17
CA GLU A 348 12.43 2.81 1.10
C GLU A 348 12.17 4.29 0.75
N ALA A 349 11.15 4.57 -0.04
CA ALA A 349 10.73 5.93 -0.35
C ALA A 349 9.28 6.11 0.13
N PRO A 350 8.91 7.26 0.71
CA PRO A 350 9.59 8.55 0.60
C PRO A 350 10.62 8.88 1.69
N THR A 351 10.71 8.11 2.78
CA THR A 351 11.46 8.51 3.99
C THR A 351 12.54 7.53 4.45
N GLN A 352 12.94 6.55 3.64
CA GLN A 352 13.99 5.57 4.00
C GLN A 352 13.62 4.73 5.22
N GLY A 353 12.41 4.18 5.19
CA GLY A 353 11.78 3.52 6.32
C GLY A 353 10.80 4.44 7.05
N VAL A 354 10.50 4.09 8.29
CA VAL A 354 9.58 4.80 9.18
C VAL A 354 10.33 5.37 10.38
N GLU A 355 9.74 6.36 11.01
CA GLU A 355 10.29 7.14 12.11
C GLU A 355 9.99 6.47 13.47
N PRO A 356 10.78 6.78 14.52
CA PRO A 356 10.62 6.18 15.84
C PRO A 356 9.23 6.34 16.47
N HIS A 357 8.50 7.41 16.14
CA HIS A 357 7.14 7.59 16.68
C HIS A 357 6.14 6.58 16.11
N ALA A 358 6.33 6.11 14.88
CA ALA A 358 5.51 5.08 14.27
C ALA A 358 5.81 3.73 14.93
N MET A 359 7.08 3.41 15.15
CA MET A 359 7.50 2.22 15.88
C MET A 359 6.92 2.19 17.31
N MET A 360 7.08 3.28 18.07
CA MET A 360 6.55 3.35 19.44
C MET A 360 5.03 3.17 19.48
N ARG A 361 4.31 3.71 18.49
CA ARG A 361 2.86 3.53 18.38
C ARG A 361 2.46 2.06 18.21
N HIS A 362 3.19 1.30 17.40
CA HIS A 362 2.94 -0.13 17.21
C HIS A 362 3.26 -0.90 18.49
N ILE A 363 4.39 -0.61 19.15
CA ILE A 363 4.76 -1.18 20.46
C ILE A 363 3.63 -0.98 21.49
N LEU A 364 3.08 0.23 21.59
CA LEU A 364 1.98 0.54 22.52
C LEU A 364 0.66 -0.15 22.14
N GLY A 365 0.39 -0.24 20.83
CA GLY A 365 -0.81 -0.84 20.27
C GLY A 365 -0.83 -2.37 20.31
N GLU A 366 0.35 -3.00 20.36
CA GLU A 366 0.54 -4.45 20.52
C GLU A 366 0.86 -4.84 21.97
N ASP A 367 0.78 -3.90 22.92
CA ASP A 367 1.12 -4.09 24.34
C ASP A 367 2.48 -4.77 24.56
N LEU A 368 3.50 -4.38 23.79
CA LEU A 368 4.86 -4.90 23.92
C LEU A 368 5.63 -4.09 24.97
N ASN A 369 5.88 -4.65 26.16
CA ASN A 369 6.65 -3.96 27.20
C ASN A 369 8.07 -3.61 26.75
N VAL A 370 8.66 -4.39 25.85
CA VAL A 370 9.99 -4.12 25.26
C VAL A 370 9.94 -4.31 23.75
N GLY A 371 10.24 -3.26 22.98
CA GLY A 371 10.43 -3.35 21.53
C GLY A 371 11.84 -2.93 21.12
N CYS A 372 12.57 -3.82 20.47
CA CYS A 372 13.90 -3.53 19.93
C CYS A 372 13.82 -3.34 18.41
N VAL A 373 14.02 -2.10 17.96
CA VAL A 373 14.09 -1.74 16.56
C VAL A 373 15.52 -1.93 16.07
N LEU A 374 15.72 -2.91 15.20
CA LEU A 374 17.00 -3.28 14.64
C LEU A 374 17.24 -2.54 13.32
N SER A 375 18.14 -1.57 13.35
CA SER A 375 18.73 -0.98 12.16
C SER A 375 19.60 -2.03 11.46
N TRP A 376 19.52 -2.09 10.13
CA TRP A 376 20.16 -3.12 9.32
C TRP A 376 20.44 -2.60 7.91
N GLY A 377 20.97 -3.44 7.03
CA GLY A 377 21.48 -3.06 5.71
C GLY A 377 20.61 -2.03 4.96
N PRO A 378 19.32 -2.28 4.69
CA PRO A 378 18.45 -1.35 3.99
C PRO A 378 18.26 -0.02 4.73
N CYS A 379 18.49 1.09 4.04
CA CYS A 379 18.36 2.45 4.60
C CYS A 379 19.24 2.72 5.83
N TRP A 380 20.29 1.92 6.05
CA TRP A 380 21.18 1.97 7.23
C TRP A 380 21.54 3.38 7.68
N TYR A 381 22.11 4.19 6.78
CA TYR A 381 22.65 5.51 7.16
C TYR A 381 21.59 6.50 7.59
N HIS A 382 20.33 6.30 7.18
CA HIS A 382 19.21 7.07 7.67
C HIS A 382 18.69 6.50 8.99
N GLN A 383 18.40 5.20 9.07
CA GLN A 383 17.80 4.59 10.26
C GLN A 383 18.72 4.62 11.49
N LYS A 384 20.03 4.51 11.28
CA LYS A 384 21.00 4.54 12.39
C LYS A 384 21.04 5.88 13.15
N GLN A 385 20.54 6.96 12.56
CA GLN A 385 20.45 8.25 13.27
C GLN A 385 19.52 8.20 14.50
N PHE A 386 18.67 7.17 14.58
CA PHE A 386 17.76 6.92 15.70
C PHE A 386 18.38 6.06 16.80
N PHE A 387 19.63 5.62 16.65
CA PHE A 387 20.36 4.90 17.68
C PHE A 387 20.81 5.86 18.80
N ASP A 388 20.35 5.58 20.03
CA ASP A 388 20.63 6.40 21.21
C ASP A 388 21.69 5.77 22.15
N GLY A 389 22.13 4.53 21.90
CA GLY A 389 22.93 3.73 22.85
C GLY A 389 22.24 3.43 24.19
N THR A 390 21.01 3.93 24.38
CA THR A 390 20.19 3.87 25.60
C THR A 390 18.74 3.56 25.23
N VAL A 391 17.83 3.46 26.20
CA VAL A 391 16.40 3.36 25.89
C VAL A 391 15.95 4.65 25.21
N HIS A 392 15.21 4.54 24.12
CA HIS A 392 14.82 5.69 23.29
C HIS A 392 13.92 6.63 24.10
N ARG A 393 14.05 7.94 23.87
CA ARG A 393 13.31 9.00 24.60
C ARG A 393 11.77 8.92 24.52
N LEU A 394 11.24 8.16 23.57
CA LEU A 394 9.79 7.92 23.42
C LEU A 394 9.28 6.79 24.34
N SER A 395 10.18 6.08 25.02
CA SER A 395 9.80 5.08 26.01
C SER A 395 8.97 5.71 27.13
N THR A 396 8.09 4.91 27.71
CA THR A 396 7.32 5.24 28.91
C THR A 396 7.78 4.35 30.08
N PRO A 397 7.30 4.56 31.31
CA PRO A 397 7.70 3.71 32.44
C PRO A 397 7.47 2.21 32.23
N ASP A 398 6.41 1.84 31.51
CA ASP A 398 5.97 0.45 31.34
C ASP A 398 6.26 -0.13 29.93
N TYR A 399 6.72 0.71 29.01
CA TYR A 399 6.97 0.36 27.61
C TYR A 399 8.28 0.96 27.14
N LEU A 400 9.25 0.09 26.85
CA LEU A 400 10.59 0.45 26.44
C LEU A 400 10.74 0.25 24.94
N MET A 401 11.22 1.27 24.24
CA MET A 401 11.69 1.13 22.87
C MET A 401 13.20 1.35 22.86
N ARG A 402 13.91 0.53 22.11
CA ARG A 402 15.36 0.68 21.92
C ARG A 402 15.73 0.46 20.47
N TYR A 403 16.65 1.27 19.96
CA TYR A 403 17.30 1.02 18.68
C TYR A 403 18.60 0.27 18.90
N ASP A 404 18.81 -0.78 18.12
CA ASP A 404 19.96 -1.68 18.16
C ASP A 404 20.22 -2.19 16.72
N VAL A 405 21.03 -3.24 16.52
CA VAL A 405 21.50 -3.64 15.18
C VAL A 405 21.12 -5.08 14.83
N GLU A 406 20.60 -5.28 13.62
CA GLU A 406 20.70 -6.59 12.95
C GLU A 406 21.84 -6.53 11.92
N VAL A 407 22.78 -7.46 12.05
CA VAL A 407 23.86 -7.65 11.07
C VAL A 407 23.30 -8.47 9.92
N SER A 408 22.70 -7.78 8.96
CA SER A 408 22.06 -8.34 7.76
C SER A 408 22.27 -7.37 6.59
N GLY A 409 22.81 -7.84 5.47
CA GLY A 409 23.33 -6.98 4.38
C GLY A 409 24.75 -6.45 4.62
N PHE A 410 25.46 -7.01 5.62
CA PHE A 410 26.85 -6.74 5.96
C PHE A 410 27.78 -7.80 5.33
N PRO A 411 29.10 -7.56 5.26
CA PRO A 411 30.06 -8.54 4.74
C PRO A 411 29.96 -9.92 5.40
N SER A 412 29.62 -10.00 6.70
CA SER A 412 29.47 -11.27 7.42
C SER A 412 28.15 -12.00 7.17
N SER A 413 27.18 -11.44 6.44
CA SER A 413 25.82 -12.02 6.33
C SER A 413 25.78 -13.48 5.83
N HIS A 414 26.82 -13.92 5.12
CA HIS A 414 26.92 -15.32 4.67
C HIS A 414 27.30 -16.30 5.80
N CYS A 415 27.85 -15.82 6.91
CA CYS A 415 28.09 -16.58 8.15
C CYS A 415 26.84 -16.68 9.02
N GLY A 416 25.86 -15.82 8.76
CA GLY A 416 24.59 -15.77 9.45
C GLY A 416 24.19 -14.34 9.73
N HIS A 417 22.91 -14.15 10.04
CA HIS A 417 22.44 -12.85 10.51
C HIS A 417 22.47 -12.81 12.03
N LEU A 418 22.88 -11.67 12.57
CA LEU A 418 23.05 -11.49 14.00
C LEU A 418 22.07 -10.45 14.53
N CYS A 419 21.59 -10.67 15.75
CA CYS A 419 20.87 -9.68 16.54
C CYS A 419 21.79 -9.20 17.66
N LEU A 420 22.09 -7.89 17.67
CA LEU A 420 22.99 -7.25 18.62
C LEU A 420 22.20 -6.26 19.48
N LEU A 421 21.85 -6.66 20.69
CA LEU A 421 21.00 -5.88 21.59
C LEU A 421 21.83 -5.16 22.65
N ARG A 422 21.30 -4.05 23.15
CA ARG A 422 21.88 -3.27 24.25
C ARG A 422 23.29 -2.73 23.94
N LEU A 423 23.53 -2.37 22.69
CA LEU A 423 24.79 -1.76 22.26
C LEU A 423 24.93 -0.32 22.77
N LYS A 424 26.15 0.12 23.04
CA LYS A 424 26.46 1.53 23.36
C LYS A 424 26.91 2.32 22.14
N GLU A 425 27.40 1.61 21.13
CA GLU A 425 27.92 2.09 19.86
C GLU A 425 27.44 1.13 18.76
N ASP A 426 26.90 1.68 17.68
CA ASP A 426 26.34 0.94 16.55
C ASP A 426 27.29 0.84 15.34
N ASP A 427 28.40 1.57 15.33
CA ASP A 427 29.47 1.42 14.34
C ASP A 427 30.60 0.49 14.81
N TYR A 428 30.93 -0.50 13.99
CA TYR A 428 32.09 -1.35 14.24
C TYR A 428 33.39 -0.51 14.26
N PRO A 429 34.31 -0.72 15.23
CA PRO A 429 35.46 0.15 15.42
C PRO A 429 36.34 0.30 14.18
N GLY A 430 36.66 1.55 13.83
CA GLY A 430 37.53 1.87 12.70
C GLY A 430 36.85 1.79 11.33
N THR A 431 35.52 1.63 11.29
CA THR A 431 34.73 1.65 10.05
C THR A 431 34.02 2.99 9.86
N THR A 432 33.72 3.31 8.63
CA THR A 432 32.91 4.45 8.18
C THR A 432 31.72 4.01 7.33
N LYS A 433 31.78 2.79 6.79
CA LYS A 433 30.74 2.18 5.97
C LYS A 433 30.50 0.72 6.35
N ILE A 434 29.30 0.21 6.04
CA ILE A 434 28.93 -1.19 6.27
C ILE A 434 29.92 -2.16 5.60
N GLU A 435 30.41 -1.84 4.40
CA GLU A 435 31.30 -2.72 3.63
C GLU A 435 32.68 -2.92 4.29
N GLU A 436 33.01 -2.12 5.28
CA GLU A 436 34.28 -2.19 6.03
C GLU A 436 34.16 -3.04 7.31
N TRP A 437 32.95 -3.50 7.64
CA TRP A 437 32.72 -4.41 8.77
C TRP A 437 33.38 -5.78 8.53
N PRO A 438 33.64 -6.55 9.60
CA PRO A 438 34.21 -7.89 9.46
C PRO A 438 33.41 -8.78 8.51
N SER A 439 34.11 -9.69 7.81
CA SER A 439 33.49 -10.61 6.85
C SER A 439 33.07 -11.95 7.46
N TRP A 440 32.98 -12.04 8.78
CA TRP A 440 32.47 -13.19 9.53
C TRP A 440 32.01 -12.74 10.92
N ASP A 441 31.23 -13.56 11.62
CA ASP A 441 30.39 -13.16 12.74
C ASP A 441 31.14 -13.06 14.06
N PHE A 442 32.11 -13.95 14.30
CA PHE A 442 32.89 -13.99 15.54
C PHE A 442 33.38 -12.61 16.07
N PRO A 443 34.09 -11.77 15.29
CA PRO A 443 34.55 -10.47 15.76
C PRO A 443 33.41 -9.50 16.06
N VAL A 444 32.29 -9.62 15.33
CA VAL A 444 31.12 -8.76 15.51
C VAL A 444 30.39 -9.11 16.80
N LEU A 445 30.15 -10.40 17.05
CA LEU A 445 29.59 -10.91 18.30
C LEU A 445 30.48 -10.56 19.50
N LYS A 446 31.79 -10.79 19.38
CA LYS A 446 32.75 -10.43 20.42
C LYS A 446 32.69 -8.93 20.75
N TRP A 447 32.67 -8.08 19.73
CA TRP A 447 32.56 -6.63 19.90
C TRP A 447 31.26 -6.25 20.62
N GLY A 448 30.11 -6.79 20.21
CA GLY A 448 28.82 -6.52 20.88
C GLY A 448 28.84 -6.92 22.36
N LYS A 449 29.47 -8.06 22.70
CA LYS A 449 29.64 -8.48 24.11
C LYS A 449 30.57 -7.58 24.91
N GLU A 450 31.67 -7.10 24.32
CA GLU A 450 32.60 -6.18 24.99
C GLU A 450 31.92 -4.88 25.42
N GLN A 451 30.83 -4.49 24.75
CA GLN A 451 30.00 -3.35 25.14
C GLN A 451 29.07 -3.63 26.34
N GLY A 452 28.85 -4.91 26.67
CA GLY A 452 27.84 -5.38 27.62
C GLY A 452 26.48 -5.68 26.96
N GLY A 453 26.47 -5.85 25.63
CA GLY A 453 25.30 -6.23 24.85
C GLY A 453 24.87 -7.68 25.08
N VAL A 454 23.69 -8.01 24.56
CA VAL A 454 23.17 -9.38 24.46
C VAL A 454 23.14 -9.72 22.98
N VAL A 455 23.92 -10.71 22.57
CA VAL A 455 24.16 -10.96 21.14
C VAL A 455 23.84 -12.40 20.74
N GLY A 456 23.34 -12.60 19.53
CA GLY A 456 22.92 -13.92 19.08
C GLY A 456 22.63 -13.97 17.58
N PHE A 457 22.24 -15.15 17.12
CA PHE A 457 21.81 -15.35 15.73
C PHE A 457 20.31 -15.06 15.58
N SER A 458 19.94 -14.49 14.44
CA SER A 458 18.56 -14.26 14.01
C SER A 458 18.06 -15.42 13.14
N HIS A 459 16.73 -15.60 13.00
CA HIS A 459 16.05 -16.51 12.06
C HIS A 459 16.84 -17.76 11.67
N SER A 460 17.21 -18.51 12.71
CA SER A 460 18.42 -19.34 12.67
C SER A 460 18.30 -20.60 11.82
N GLY A 461 17.09 -20.97 11.40
CA GLY A 461 16.83 -22.14 10.56
C GLY A 461 17.13 -21.97 9.07
N TRP A 462 17.26 -20.75 8.53
CA TRP A 462 17.44 -20.55 7.08
C TRP A 462 18.80 -21.05 6.58
N GLY A 463 18.84 -22.01 5.65
CA GLY A 463 20.10 -22.67 5.24
C GLY A 463 20.57 -23.77 6.20
N MET A 464 19.76 -24.05 7.22
CA MET A 464 19.99 -25.09 8.22
C MET A 464 19.02 -26.27 8.03
N GLU A 465 18.54 -26.48 6.80
CA GLU A 465 17.58 -27.53 6.49
C GLU A 465 18.15 -28.92 6.76
N VAL A 466 17.38 -29.72 7.50
CA VAL A 466 17.67 -31.12 7.77
C VAL A 466 16.46 -31.99 7.43
N PRO A 467 16.65 -33.22 6.92
CA PRO A 467 15.54 -34.14 6.66
C PRO A 467 14.93 -34.66 7.96
N GLY A 468 13.62 -34.92 7.95
CA GLY A 468 12.86 -35.44 9.09
C GLY A 468 12.09 -34.39 9.88
N ASP A 469 11.29 -34.84 10.82
CA ASP A 469 10.32 -34.05 11.59
C ASP A 469 10.44 -34.25 13.11
N THR A 470 11.52 -34.89 13.58
CA THR A 470 11.77 -35.20 15.00
C THR A 470 13.00 -34.50 15.55
N LEU A 471 12.98 -34.16 16.84
CA LEU A 471 14.12 -33.65 17.60
C LEU A 471 14.55 -34.63 18.72
N PRO A 472 15.85 -34.73 19.05
CA PRO A 472 16.97 -34.10 18.36
C PRO A 472 17.17 -34.70 16.96
N ASN A 473 17.50 -33.86 15.98
CA ASN A 473 17.82 -34.28 14.62
C ASN A 473 19.33 -34.27 14.41
N TYR A 474 19.92 -35.45 14.19
CA TYR A 474 21.37 -35.59 14.06
C TYR A 474 21.91 -35.49 12.62
N ASN A 475 21.04 -35.19 11.65
CA ASN A 475 21.50 -34.91 10.29
C ASN A 475 22.29 -33.59 10.26
N MET A 476 23.33 -33.54 9.43
CA MET A 476 24.11 -32.34 9.24
C MET A 476 23.37 -31.37 8.31
N PRO A 477 23.13 -30.11 8.74
CA PRO A 477 22.62 -29.08 7.85
C PRO A 477 23.68 -28.68 6.82
N ARG A 478 23.26 -27.91 5.82
CA ARG A 478 24.13 -27.48 4.72
C ARG A 478 24.98 -26.26 5.03
N PHE A 479 24.52 -25.40 5.94
CA PHE A 479 25.18 -24.14 6.27
C PHE A 479 25.28 -23.22 5.04
N ASP A 480 24.23 -23.15 4.21
CA ASP A 480 24.23 -22.49 2.90
C ASP A 480 23.16 -21.37 2.76
N GLY A 481 22.73 -20.79 3.88
CA GLY A 481 21.75 -19.70 3.92
C GLY A 481 22.14 -18.55 4.85
N ILE A 482 21.15 -17.87 5.42
CA ILE A 482 21.32 -16.67 6.26
C ILE A 482 21.15 -16.95 7.77
N GLY A 483 20.86 -18.20 8.13
CA GLY A 483 20.65 -18.63 9.51
C GLY A 483 21.95 -18.83 10.26
N ALA A 484 21.96 -19.74 11.23
CA ALA A 484 23.04 -19.87 12.21
C ALA A 484 24.28 -20.61 11.68
N ASN A 485 24.91 -20.14 10.58
CA ASN A 485 25.97 -20.90 9.94
C ASN A 485 27.27 -20.94 10.78
N GLU A 486 27.69 -19.81 11.37
CA GLU A 486 28.91 -19.72 12.20
C GLU A 486 28.67 -20.07 13.68
N TYR A 487 27.42 -20.33 14.08
CA TYR A 487 27.02 -20.57 15.47
C TYR A 487 27.84 -21.63 16.20
N VAL A 488 28.19 -22.73 15.52
CA VAL A 488 28.99 -23.82 16.12
C VAL A 488 30.41 -23.40 16.48
N VAL A 489 30.94 -22.33 15.87
CA VAL A 489 32.22 -21.72 16.22
C VAL A 489 32.00 -20.74 17.37
N ASP A 490 31.03 -19.85 17.24
CA ASP A 490 30.80 -18.74 18.18
C ASP A 490 30.37 -19.20 19.59
N VAL A 491 29.58 -20.26 19.67
CA VAL A 491 29.15 -20.84 20.96
C VAL A 491 30.33 -21.41 21.74
N VAL A 492 31.32 -21.99 21.05
CA VAL A 492 32.52 -22.58 21.66
C VAL A 492 33.40 -21.52 22.30
N HIS A 493 33.44 -20.33 21.69
CA HIS A 493 34.19 -19.20 22.21
C HIS A 493 33.41 -18.37 23.24
N GLY A 494 32.16 -18.74 23.55
CA GLY A 494 31.32 -18.04 24.51
C GLY A 494 30.90 -16.63 24.05
N VAL A 495 30.93 -16.37 22.73
CA VAL A 495 30.56 -15.07 22.16
C VAL A 495 29.10 -15.00 21.69
N CYS A 496 28.35 -16.10 21.78
CA CYS A 496 26.93 -16.15 21.43
C CYS A 496 26.07 -16.39 22.70
N ASP A 497 25.19 -15.43 23.04
CA ASP A 497 24.33 -15.51 24.23
C ASP A 497 23.02 -16.25 23.96
N PHE A 498 22.51 -16.17 22.72
CA PHE A 498 21.29 -16.84 22.29
C PHE A 498 21.27 -17.20 20.79
N ILE A 499 20.39 -18.14 20.44
CA ILE A 499 19.95 -18.40 19.06
C ILE A 499 18.45 -18.07 18.97
N SER A 500 18.04 -17.34 17.93
CA SER A 500 16.61 -17.08 17.70
C SER A 500 15.93 -18.35 17.20
N SER A 501 14.71 -18.55 17.65
CA SER A 501 13.85 -19.70 17.37
C SER A 501 12.40 -19.26 17.29
N VAL A 502 11.52 -20.13 16.81
CA VAL A 502 10.07 -19.91 16.65
C VAL A 502 9.72 -18.90 15.55
N ASP A 503 10.72 -18.34 14.87
CA ASP A 503 10.60 -17.47 13.69
C ASP A 503 10.98 -18.17 12.36
N THR A 504 11.55 -19.38 12.43
CA THR A 504 11.84 -20.25 11.28
C THR A 504 11.38 -21.70 11.52
N PRO A 505 11.48 -22.63 10.54
CA PRO A 505 11.05 -24.01 10.76
C PRO A 505 11.78 -24.66 11.96
N ILE A 506 11.01 -25.02 12.99
CA ILE A 506 11.49 -25.44 14.30
C ILE A 506 12.54 -26.57 14.28
N ILE A 507 12.43 -27.51 13.33
CA ILE A 507 13.38 -28.63 13.23
C ILE A 507 14.76 -28.14 12.78
N TRP A 508 14.81 -27.13 11.92
CA TRP A 508 16.06 -26.63 11.33
C TRP A 508 16.86 -25.82 12.34
N GLU A 509 16.21 -24.89 13.03
CA GLU A 509 16.83 -24.06 14.07
C GLU A 509 17.20 -24.85 15.33
N LEU A 510 16.35 -25.78 15.80
CA LEU A 510 16.62 -26.52 17.04
C LEU A 510 17.60 -27.68 16.84
N ALA A 511 17.79 -28.20 15.62
CA ALA A 511 18.75 -29.26 15.37
C ALA A 511 20.15 -28.86 15.84
N VAL A 512 20.68 -27.74 15.32
CA VAL A 512 22.02 -27.26 15.67
C VAL A 512 22.15 -26.91 17.16
N TRP A 513 21.10 -26.37 17.77
CA TRP A 513 21.07 -26.10 19.21
C TRP A 513 21.13 -27.38 20.06
N TYR A 514 20.39 -28.44 19.69
CA TYR A 514 20.49 -29.73 20.39
C TYR A 514 21.87 -30.37 20.24
N HIS A 515 22.55 -30.21 19.10
CA HIS A 515 23.93 -30.67 18.93
C HIS A 515 24.87 -29.97 19.93
N THR A 516 24.78 -28.65 20.06
CA THR A 516 25.64 -27.89 20.97
C THR A 516 25.30 -28.17 22.45
N LEU A 517 24.01 -28.34 22.78
CA LEU A 517 23.58 -28.81 24.11
C LEU A 517 24.19 -30.18 24.46
N ASN A 518 24.15 -31.15 23.53
CA ASN A 518 24.73 -32.47 23.74
C ASN A 518 26.25 -32.43 23.91
N CYS A 519 26.91 -31.38 23.39
CA CYS A 519 28.34 -31.10 23.60
C CYS A 519 28.62 -30.32 24.90
N GLY A 520 27.61 -30.04 25.72
CA GLY A 520 27.75 -29.37 27.02
C GLY A 520 27.68 -27.84 26.98
N TYR A 521 27.35 -27.24 25.83
CA TYR A 521 27.09 -25.81 25.74
C TYR A 521 25.67 -25.48 26.24
N THR A 522 25.47 -24.28 26.76
CA THR A 522 24.18 -23.86 27.35
C THR A 522 23.71 -22.52 26.78
N CYS A 523 23.91 -22.31 25.47
CA CYS A 523 23.41 -21.14 24.77
C CYS A 523 21.88 -21.07 24.90
N ARG A 524 21.33 -19.88 25.14
CA ARG A 524 19.88 -19.71 25.33
C ARG A 524 19.16 -19.78 23.98
N ILE A 525 17.86 -20.06 24.03
CA ILE A 525 16.97 -19.81 22.90
C ILE A 525 16.21 -18.51 23.17
N SER A 526 15.94 -17.75 22.12
CA SER A 526 15.06 -16.57 22.13
C SER A 526 13.99 -16.77 21.06
N GLY A 527 12.76 -16.31 21.28
CA GLY A 527 11.65 -16.52 20.34
C GLY A 527 10.33 -15.98 20.85
#